data_AF-A0A1Y5EYE3-F1
#
_entry.id   AF-A0A1Y5EYE3-F1
#
_cell.length_a   1.000
_cell.length_b   1.000
_cell.length_c   1.000
_cell.angle_alpha   90.00
_cell.angle_beta   90.00
_cell.angle_gamma   90.00
#
_symmetry.space_group_name_H-M   'P 1'
#
loop_
_entity.id
_entity.type
_entity.pdbx_description
1 polymer ?
#
loop_
_entity_poly.entity_id
_entity_poly.type
_entity_poly.pdbx_seq_one_letter_code
_entity_poly.pdbx_strand_id
1 'polypeptide(L)'
;MPRKLLKRFMPDHKAMQEHPHLQKFGQRLTEPKLWHLNRKSIAGGAALGLFIGFMPIVGQMFVAAALAIFFRVNLPFSVSAVWISNPLTVAPMYFYAYKIGAWVLQVPVGQYSFELTWEWFSHEFLAIWQPLLLGSFICGIIAAVIGVIVVRIVWRLIVIRNWLQRRHKNKNS
;
A
#
# COMPACT_ATOMS: atom_id res chain seq x y z
N MET A 1 17.96 12.02 -14.39
CA MET A 1 18.02 10.58 -14.03
C MET A 1 16.80 10.22 -13.21
N PRO A 2 16.14 9.06 -13.43
CA PRO A 2 14.90 8.71 -12.74
C PRO A 2 15.01 8.72 -11.21
N ARG A 3 16.18 8.33 -10.71
CA ARG A 3 16.52 8.32 -9.29
C ARG A 3 16.46 9.68 -8.60
N LYS A 4 16.73 10.80 -9.32
CA LYS A 4 16.71 12.15 -8.72
C LYS A 4 15.29 12.67 -8.47
N LEU A 5 14.35 12.38 -9.37
CA LEU A 5 12.94 12.76 -9.21
C LEU A 5 12.25 11.90 -8.14
N LEU A 6 12.49 10.58 -8.15
CA LEU A 6 11.92 9.68 -7.14
C LEU A 6 12.46 9.94 -5.74
N LYS A 7 13.71 10.38 -5.59
CA LYS A 7 14.26 10.85 -4.30
C LYS A 7 13.47 12.02 -3.70
N ARG A 8 12.81 12.85 -4.53
CA ARG A 8 12.02 14.00 -4.06
C ARG A 8 10.63 13.59 -3.53
N PHE A 9 10.15 12.41 -3.93
CA PHE A 9 8.91 11.80 -3.42
C PHE A 9 9.16 10.75 -2.34
N MET A 10 10.42 10.47 -2.00
CA MET A 10 10.73 9.61 -0.86
C MET A 10 10.36 10.37 0.41
N PRO A 11 9.54 9.78 1.32
CA PRO A 11 9.39 10.30 2.66
C PRO A 11 10.78 10.41 3.31
N ASP A 12 10.99 11.46 4.10
CA ASP A 12 12.29 11.76 4.65
C ASP A 12 12.82 10.59 5.48
N HIS A 13 14.07 10.18 5.22
CA HIS A 13 14.70 9.01 5.85
C HIS A 13 14.69 9.15 7.38
N LYS A 14 14.80 10.39 7.87
CA LYS A 14 14.72 10.76 9.28
C LYS A 14 13.32 10.60 9.85
N ALA A 15 12.28 11.08 9.17
CA ALA A 15 10.89 10.98 9.64
C ALA A 15 10.42 9.51 9.79
N MET A 16 10.88 8.61 8.91
CA MET A 16 10.62 7.17 9.05
C MET A 16 11.44 6.50 10.15
N GLN A 17 12.69 6.94 10.39
CA GLN A 17 13.53 6.45 11.49
C GLN A 17 13.07 6.97 12.86
N GLU A 18 12.40 8.12 12.91
CA GLU A 18 11.91 8.73 14.14
C GLU A 18 10.56 8.16 14.61
N HIS A 19 9.86 7.37 13.78
CA HIS A 19 8.59 6.78 14.17
C HIS A 19 8.81 5.68 15.24
N PRO A 20 8.24 5.79 16.46
CA PRO A 20 8.55 4.91 17.60
C PRO A 20 8.29 3.42 17.34
N HIS A 21 7.40 3.15 16.39
CA HIS A 21 7.01 1.83 15.94
C HIS A 21 7.98 1.21 14.93
N LEU A 22 8.61 2.03 14.08
CA LEU A 22 9.59 1.56 13.10
C LEU A 22 10.98 1.38 13.74
N GLN A 23 11.33 2.15 14.77
CA GLN A 23 12.60 2.01 15.50
C GLN A 23 12.86 0.60 16.08
N LYS A 24 11.80 -0.15 16.40
CA LYS A 24 11.92 -1.55 16.86
C LYS A 24 12.57 -2.49 15.84
N PHE A 25 12.61 -2.11 14.56
CA PHE A 25 13.30 -2.88 13.51
C PHE A 25 14.82 -2.61 13.43
N GLY A 26 15.35 -1.66 14.19
CA GLY A 26 16.78 -1.49 14.47
C GLY A 26 17.70 -1.55 13.24
N GLN A 27 18.80 -2.31 13.33
CA GLN A 27 19.83 -2.46 12.28
C GLN A 27 19.32 -3.07 10.96
N ARG A 28 18.16 -3.76 10.95
CA ARG A 28 17.57 -4.29 9.72
C ARG A 28 17.02 -3.18 8.82
N LEU A 29 16.69 -2.01 9.41
CA LEU A 29 16.39 -0.80 8.65
C LEU A 29 17.61 -0.22 7.94
N THR A 30 18.84 -0.60 8.31
CA THR A 30 20.06 -0.04 7.72
C THR A 30 20.46 -0.76 6.42
N GLU A 31 19.77 -1.83 6.03
CA GLU A 31 20.08 -2.56 4.79
C GLU A 31 19.90 -1.66 3.56
N PRO A 32 20.97 -1.40 2.77
CA PRO A 32 20.90 -0.46 1.64
C PRO A 32 19.85 -0.85 0.59
N LYS A 33 19.59 -2.16 0.43
CA LYS A 33 18.62 -2.69 -0.54
C LYS A 33 17.18 -2.25 -0.27
N LEU A 34 16.83 -1.94 0.97
CA LEU A 34 15.49 -1.47 1.37
C LEU A 34 15.24 -0.01 0.98
N TRP A 35 16.32 0.77 0.79
CA TRP A 35 16.25 2.20 0.47
C TRP A 35 16.65 2.51 -0.98
N HIS A 36 17.31 1.57 -1.65
CA HIS A 36 17.71 1.75 -3.04
C HIS A 36 16.51 1.83 -3.99
N LEU A 37 16.53 2.88 -4.81
CA LEU A 37 15.55 3.12 -5.87
C LEU A 37 15.82 2.21 -7.08
N ASN A 38 15.35 0.97 -6.98
CA ASN A 38 15.28 0.02 -8.08
C ASN A 38 13.81 -0.18 -8.50
N ARG A 39 13.52 -0.14 -9.81
CA ARG A 39 12.18 -0.33 -10.39
C ARG A 39 11.46 -1.56 -9.81
N LYS A 40 12.15 -2.70 -9.72
CA LYS A 40 11.56 -3.94 -9.18
C LYS A 40 11.23 -3.82 -7.69
N SER A 41 12.14 -3.25 -6.90
CA SER A 41 11.98 -3.08 -5.46
C SER A 41 10.88 -2.08 -5.10
N ILE A 42 10.78 -0.96 -5.84
CA ILE A 42 9.71 0.05 -5.67
C ILE A 42 8.35 -0.55 -6.06
N ALA A 43 8.28 -1.27 -7.18
CA ALA A 43 7.04 -1.90 -7.61
C ALA A 43 6.57 -2.95 -6.59
N GLY A 44 7.49 -3.76 -6.05
CA GLY A 44 7.20 -4.72 -4.98
C GLY A 44 6.76 -4.03 -3.69
N GLY A 45 7.41 -2.94 -3.30
CA GLY A 45 7.03 -2.15 -2.12
C GLY A 45 5.63 -1.57 -2.26
N ALA A 46 5.32 -0.93 -3.41
CA ALA A 46 3.99 -0.41 -3.68
C ALA A 46 2.92 -1.51 -3.68
N ALA A 47 3.18 -2.66 -4.31
CA ALA A 47 2.25 -3.77 -4.36
C ALA A 47 1.94 -4.32 -2.96
N LEU A 48 2.98 -4.57 -2.16
CA LEU A 48 2.86 -5.08 -0.81
C LEU A 48 2.13 -4.10 0.11
N GLY A 49 2.52 -2.83 0.08
CA GLY A 49 1.91 -1.81 0.92
C GLY A 49 0.46 -1.54 0.58
N LEU A 50 0.10 -1.51 -0.72
CA LEU A 50 -1.30 -1.38 -1.14
C LEU A 50 -2.11 -2.61 -0.72
N PHE A 51 -1.60 -3.82 -0.91
CA PHE A 51 -2.26 -5.04 -0.47
C PHE A 51 -2.56 -4.99 1.05
N ILE A 52 -1.54 -4.68 1.86
CA ILE A 52 -1.69 -4.58 3.31
C ILE A 52 -2.60 -3.44 3.73
N GLY A 53 -2.60 -2.30 3.01
CA GLY A 53 -3.48 -1.16 3.27
C GLY A 53 -4.97 -1.52 3.15
N PHE A 54 -5.32 -2.44 2.25
CA PHE A 54 -6.70 -2.92 2.09
C PHE A 54 -7.12 -3.98 3.13
N MET A 55 -6.18 -4.64 3.80
CA MET A 55 -6.48 -5.69 4.76
C MET A 55 -6.90 -5.08 6.11
N PRO A 56 -8.02 -5.52 6.74
CA PRO A 56 -8.51 -4.97 8.00
C PRO A 56 -7.69 -5.47 9.20
N ILE A 57 -6.41 -5.09 9.24
CA ILE A 57 -5.43 -5.51 10.24
C ILE A 57 -5.06 -4.31 11.12
N VAL A 58 -5.00 -4.50 12.44
CA VAL A 58 -4.48 -3.46 13.34
C VAL A 58 -2.96 -3.39 13.21
N GLY A 59 -2.40 -2.18 13.07
CA GLY A 59 -0.96 -2.00 12.94
C GLY A 59 -0.41 -2.30 11.53
N GLN A 60 -1.20 -2.01 10.48
CA GLN A 60 -0.85 -2.22 9.06
C GLN A 60 0.58 -1.75 8.70
N MET A 61 1.03 -0.60 9.23
CA MET A 61 2.38 -0.08 8.98
C MET A 61 3.49 -1.03 9.44
N PHE A 62 3.33 -1.64 10.61
CA PHE A 62 4.32 -2.60 11.13
C PHE A 62 4.35 -3.87 10.29
N VAL A 63 3.17 -4.37 9.92
CA VAL A 63 3.04 -5.58 9.08
C VAL A 63 3.67 -5.32 7.71
N ALA A 64 3.37 -4.17 7.10
CA ALA A 64 3.96 -3.77 5.83
C ALA A 64 5.48 -3.57 5.93
N ALA A 65 5.99 -3.02 7.05
CA ALA A 65 7.42 -2.87 7.27
C ALA A 65 8.12 -4.23 7.45
N ALA A 66 7.55 -5.12 8.27
CA ALA A 66 8.09 -6.45 8.51
C ALA A 66 8.13 -7.28 7.22
N LEU A 67 7.03 -7.28 6.46
CA LEU A 67 6.96 -7.96 5.18
C LEU A 67 7.87 -7.32 4.13
N ALA A 68 8.05 -5.99 4.15
CA ALA A 68 8.96 -5.32 3.22
C ALA A 68 10.42 -5.74 3.46
N ILE A 69 10.82 -5.87 4.73
CA ILE A 69 12.13 -6.39 5.13
C ILE A 69 12.26 -7.86 4.70
N PHE A 70 11.24 -8.69 4.98
CA PHE A 70 11.23 -10.11 4.64
C PHE A 70 11.35 -10.36 3.13
N PHE A 71 10.55 -9.68 2.32
CA PHE A 71 10.59 -9.77 0.86
C PHE A 71 11.69 -8.93 0.21
N ARG A 72 12.48 -8.19 1.01
CA ARG A 72 13.57 -7.31 0.56
C ARG A 72 13.11 -6.31 -0.51
N VAL A 73 11.91 -5.76 -0.35
CA VAL A 73 11.34 -4.72 -1.22
C VAL A 73 11.55 -3.33 -0.61
N ASN A 74 11.18 -2.29 -1.36
CA ASN A 74 11.46 -0.92 -0.91
C ASN A 74 10.57 -0.56 0.29
N LEU A 75 11.21 -0.39 1.44
CA LEU A 75 10.51 -0.19 2.72
C LEU A 75 9.71 1.13 2.74
N PRO A 76 10.28 2.29 2.37
CA PRO A 76 9.52 3.54 2.30
C PRO A 76 8.26 3.44 1.44
N PHE A 77 8.39 2.90 0.23
CA PHE A 77 7.25 2.76 -0.67
C PHE A 77 6.20 1.80 -0.11
N SER A 78 6.59 0.74 0.59
CA SER A 78 5.66 -0.18 1.25
C SER A 78 4.88 0.50 2.37
N VAL A 79 5.57 1.19 3.29
CA VAL A 79 4.92 1.86 4.43
C VAL A 79 4.05 3.04 3.96
N SER A 80 4.51 3.82 2.97
CA SER A 80 3.72 4.92 2.42
C SER A 80 2.49 4.43 1.65
N ALA A 81 2.58 3.30 0.95
CA ALA A 81 1.43 2.76 0.22
C ALA A 81 0.28 2.32 1.14
N VAL A 82 0.58 1.94 2.39
CA VAL A 82 -0.44 1.63 3.40
C VAL A 82 -1.30 2.86 3.73
N TRP A 83 -0.77 4.08 3.63
CA TRP A 83 -1.51 5.31 3.95
C TRP A 83 -2.68 5.62 2.99
N ILE A 84 -2.93 4.76 2.01
CA ILE A 84 -4.17 4.77 1.23
C ILE A 84 -5.40 4.54 2.13
N SER A 85 -5.26 3.84 3.27
CA SER A 85 -6.31 3.59 4.28
C SER A 85 -6.31 4.62 5.41
N ASN A 86 -6.26 5.91 5.08
CA ASN A 86 -6.34 6.99 6.06
C ASN A 86 -7.77 7.15 6.64
N PRO A 87 -7.99 7.88 7.75
CA PRO A 87 -9.30 8.02 8.38
C PRO A 87 -10.42 8.50 7.46
N LEU A 88 -10.09 9.26 6.41
CA LEU A 88 -11.06 9.73 5.43
C LEU A 88 -11.43 8.64 4.40
N THR A 89 -10.47 7.81 4.00
CA THR A 89 -10.67 6.79 2.95
C THR A 89 -11.00 5.40 3.48
N VAL A 90 -10.70 5.09 4.74
CA VAL A 90 -10.90 3.75 5.32
C VAL A 90 -12.38 3.34 5.31
N ALA A 91 -13.29 4.24 5.67
CA ALA A 91 -14.72 3.99 5.70
C ALA A 91 -15.29 3.65 4.31
N PRO A 92 -15.12 4.49 3.26
CA PRO A 92 -15.61 4.15 1.93
C PRO A 92 -14.89 2.92 1.34
N MET A 93 -13.60 2.73 1.63
CA MET A 93 -12.82 1.60 1.13
C MET A 93 -13.33 0.26 1.70
N TYR A 94 -13.55 0.17 3.01
CA TYR A 94 -14.07 -1.04 3.64
C TYR A 94 -15.54 -1.29 3.34
N PHE A 95 -16.35 -0.25 3.18
CA PHE A 95 -17.72 -0.42 2.70
C PHE A 95 -17.77 -1.03 1.30
N TYR A 96 -16.90 -0.56 0.38
CA TYR A 96 -16.82 -1.12 -0.96
C TYR A 96 -16.25 -2.54 -0.96
N ALA A 97 -15.22 -2.80 -0.15
CA ALA A 97 -14.69 -4.15 0.05
C ALA A 97 -15.79 -5.10 0.56
N TYR A 98 -16.52 -4.73 1.61
CA TYR A 98 -17.63 -5.51 2.14
C TYR A 98 -18.67 -5.82 1.05
N LYS A 99 -19.08 -4.83 0.25
CA LYS A 99 -20.03 -5.05 -0.86
C LYS A 99 -19.51 -6.06 -1.89
N ILE A 100 -18.23 -5.95 -2.27
CA ILE A 100 -17.62 -6.91 -3.20
C ILE A 100 -17.62 -8.31 -2.60
N GLY A 101 -17.19 -8.47 -1.36
CA GLY A 101 -17.16 -9.78 -0.72
C GLY A 101 -18.56 -10.36 -0.52
N ALA A 102 -19.55 -9.53 -0.18
CA ALA A 102 -20.93 -9.97 0.01
C ALA A 102 -21.53 -10.43 -1.32
N TRP A 103 -21.24 -9.69 -2.41
CA TRP A 103 -21.61 -10.08 -3.76
C TRP A 103 -20.96 -11.40 -4.18
N VAL A 104 -19.68 -11.61 -3.88
CA VAL A 104 -18.99 -12.87 -4.20
C VAL A 104 -19.54 -14.04 -3.38
N LEU A 105 -19.85 -13.82 -2.10
CA LEU A 105 -20.41 -14.85 -1.21
C LEU A 105 -21.93 -15.04 -1.39
N GLN A 106 -22.58 -14.25 -2.24
CA GLN A 106 -24.04 -14.24 -2.41
C GLN A 106 -24.79 -14.03 -1.09
N VAL A 107 -24.21 -13.25 -0.18
CA VAL A 107 -24.81 -12.89 1.10
C VAL A 107 -25.56 -11.57 0.91
N PRO A 108 -26.80 -11.44 1.43
CA PRO A 108 -27.51 -10.17 1.37
C PRO A 108 -26.70 -9.08 2.07
N VAL A 109 -26.48 -7.96 1.38
CA VAL A 109 -25.91 -6.74 1.99
C VAL A 109 -26.98 -6.21 2.94
N GLY A 110 -26.95 -6.64 4.19
CA GLY A 110 -27.94 -6.25 5.18
C GLY A 110 -27.94 -4.73 5.40
N GLN A 111 -29.13 -4.15 5.59
CA GLN A 111 -29.25 -2.87 6.29
C GLN A 111 -29.05 -3.15 7.77
N TYR A 112 -27.81 -3.38 8.19
CA TYR A 112 -27.52 -3.62 9.59
C TYR A 112 -27.75 -2.32 10.35
N SER A 113 -28.85 -2.25 11.11
CA SER A 113 -28.99 -1.30 12.19
C SER A 113 -27.86 -1.59 13.18
N PHE A 114 -27.05 -0.56 13.46
CA PHE A 114 -25.96 -0.70 14.41
C PHE A 114 -26.56 -0.64 15.82
N GLU A 115 -26.82 -1.80 16.42
CA GLU A 115 -27.20 -1.91 17.83
C GLU A 115 -26.01 -2.47 18.61
N LEU A 116 -25.50 -1.72 19.57
CA LEU A 116 -24.35 -2.13 20.38
C LEU A 116 -24.78 -3.10 21.50
N THR A 117 -25.39 -4.22 21.12
CA THR A 117 -25.76 -5.34 22.01
C THR A 117 -24.82 -6.52 21.80
N TRP A 118 -24.63 -7.33 22.84
CA TRP A 118 -23.76 -8.52 22.79
C TRP A 118 -24.27 -9.58 21.79
N GLU A 119 -25.59 -9.67 21.62
CA GLU A 119 -26.25 -10.54 20.65
C GLU A 119 -25.97 -10.08 19.21
N TRP A 120 -26.07 -8.78 18.92
CA TRP A 120 -25.66 -8.21 17.65
C TRP A 120 -24.17 -8.46 17.36
N PHE A 121 -23.31 -8.28 18.36
CA PHE A 121 -21.87 -8.52 18.19
C PHE A 121 -21.53 -9.98 17.87
N SER A 122 -22.27 -10.95 18.40
CA SER A 122 -21.98 -12.38 18.13
C SER A 122 -22.57 -12.86 16.80
N HIS A 123 -23.73 -12.36 16.38
CA HIS A 123 -24.40 -12.79 15.14
C HIS A 123 -24.02 -11.95 13.92
N GLU A 124 -24.01 -10.63 14.04
CA GLU A 124 -23.81 -9.72 12.90
C GLU A 124 -22.35 -9.48 12.59
N PHE A 125 -21.48 -9.44 13.60
CA PHE A 125 -20.04 -9.35 13.37
C PHE A 125 -19.56 -10.53 12.52
N LEU A 126 -20.02 -11.76 12.83
CA LEU A 126 -19.69 -12.97 12.10
C LEU A 126 -20.11 -12.91 10.62
N ALA A 127 -21.27 -12.32 10.35
CA ALA A 127 -21.79 -12.09 9.00
C ALA A 127 -21.04 -10.99 8.24
N ILE A 128 -20.44 -10.01 8.94
CA ILE A 128 -19.77 -8.86 8.33
C ILE A 128 -18.28 -9.13 8.06
N TRP A 129 -17.57 -9.80 8.98
CA TRP A 129 -16.11 -9.97 8.84
C TRP A 129 -15.73 -10.87 7.66
N GLN A 130 -16.51 -11.91 7.36
CA GLN A 130 -16.19 -12.83 6.25
C GLN A 130 -16.26 -12.13 4.88
N PRO A 131 -17.38 -11.46 4.51
CA PRO A 131 -17.42 -10.68 3.28
C PRO A 131 -16.41 -9.53 3.27
N LEU A 132 -16.23 -8.84 4.40
CA LEU A 132 -15.25 -7.76 4.48
C LEU A 132 -13.83 -8.27 4.18
N LEU A 133 -13.41 -9.36 4.82
CA LEU A 133 -12.07 -9.91 4.64
C LEU A 133 -11.86 -10.41 3.20
N LEU A 134 -12.84 -11.11 2.63
CA LEU A 134 -12.77 -11.57 1.24
C LEU A 134 -12.70 -10.41 0.26
N GLY A 135 -13.56 -9.41 0.43
CA GLY A 135 -13.57 -8.22 -0.41
C GLY A 135 -12.29 -7.40 -0.27
N SER A 136 -11.77 -7.26 0.94
CA SER A 136 -10.48 -6.63 1.22
C SER A 136 -9.33 -7.37 0.54
N PHE A 137 -9.35 -8.70 0.55
CA PHE A 137 -8.36 -9.52 -0.14
C PHE A 137 -8.41 -9.31 -1.67
N ILE A 138 -9.61 -9.33 -2.26
CA ILE A 138 -9.81 -9.09 -3.70
C ILE A 138 -9.36 -7.69 -4.10
N CYS A 139 -9.86 -6.66 -3.40
CA CYS A 139 -9.48 -5.27 -3.62
C CYS A 139 -7.98 -5.06 -3.41
N GLY A 140 -7.39 -5.70 -2.39
CA GLY A 140 -5.96 -5.66 -2.12
C GLY A 140 -5.13 -6.24 -3.26
N ILE A 141 -5.52 -7.38 -3.84
CA ILE A 141 -4.85 -7.95 -5.02
C ILE A 141 -4.94 -7.00 -6.21
N ILE A 142 -6.13 -6.48 -6.49
CA ILE A 142 -6.35 -5.53 -7.59
C ILE A 142 -5.48 -4.28 -7.39
N ALA A 143 -5.49 -3.71 -6.19
CA ALA A 143 -4.66 -2.55 -5.85
C ALA A 143 -3.17 -2.86 -5.98
N ALA A 144 -2.72 -4.04 -5.57
CA ALA A 144 -1.33 -4.47 -5.72
C ALA A 144 -0.91 -4.54 -7.19
N VAL A 145 -1.74 -5.13 -8.05
CA VAL A 145 -1.50 -5.22 -9.50
C VAL A 145 -1.47 -3.82 -10.13
N ILE A 146 -2.45 -2.97 -9.80
CA ILE A 146 -2.50 -1.58 -10.25
C ILE A 146 -1.24 -0.82 -9.81
N GLY A 147 -0.81 -0.98 -8.55
CA GLY A 147 0.41 -0.38 -8.02
C GLY A 147 1.65 -0.74 -8.82
N VAL A 148 1.82 -2.02 -9.19
CA VAL A 148 2.93 -2.47 -10.05
C VAL A 148 2.87 -1.79 -11.42
N ILE A 149 1.69 -1.73 -12.03
CA ILE A 149 1.48 -1.11 -13.35
C ILE A 149 1.82 0.39 -13.28
N VAL A 150 1.27 1.12 -12.30
CA VAL A 150 1.52 2.54 -12.07
C VAL A 150 3.00 2.81 -11.90
N VAL A 151 3.70 2.05 -11.04
CA VAL A 151 5.15 2.22 -10.85
C VAL A 151 5.92 1.98 -12.17
N ARG A 152 5.54 0.97 -12.96
CA ARG A 152 6.18 0.70 -14.26
C ARG A 152 5.94 1.83 -15.26
N ILE A 153 4.72 2.36 -15.35
CA ILE A 153 4.35 3.48 -16.23
C ILE A 153 5.12 4.74 -15.83
N VAL A 154 5.05 5.13 -14.55
CA VAL A 154 5.76 6.29 -14.02
C VAL A 154 7.26 6.17 -14.29
N TRP A 155 7.86 5.00 -14.04
CA TRP A 155 9.26 4.78 -14.34
C TRP A 155 9.57 4.95 -15.83
N ARG A 156 8.74 4.40 -16.73
CA ARG A 156 8.89 4.53 -18.18
C ARG A 156 8.79 5.99 -18.64
N LEU A 157 7.80 6.74 -18.15
CA LEU A 157 7.61 8.15 -18.46
C LEU A 157 8.82 8.99 -18.03
N ILE A 158 9.34 8.73 -16.83
CA ILE A 158 10.53 9.42 -16.34
C ILE A 158 11.76 9.10 -17.21
N VAL A 159 11.95 7.85 -17.65
CA VAL A 159 13.06 7.48 -18.54
C VAL A 159 12.95 8.19 -19.89
N ILE A 160 11.76 8.16 -20.52
CA ILE A 160 11.52 8.82 -21.81
C ILE A 160 11.78 10.33 -21.71
N ARG A 161 11.23 10.99 -20.68
CA ARG A 161 11.44 12.43 -20.44
C ARG A 161 12.92 12.77 -20.28
N ASN A 162 13.68 11.96 -19.53
CA ASN A 162 15.13 12.17 -19.38
C ASN A 162 15.89 12.00 -20.71
N TRP A 163 15.45 11.10 -21.59
CA TRP A 163 16.07 10.89 -22.89
C TRP A 163 15.78 12.04 -23.87
N LEU A 164 14.53 12.51 -23.90
CA LEU A 164 14.13 13.68 -24.69
C LEU A 164 14.89 14.94 -24.25
N GLN A 165 15.04 15.18 -22.94
CA GLN A 165 15.79 16.33 -22.42
C GLN A 165 17.28 16.31 -22.82
N ARG A 166 17.89 15.13 -23.00
CA ARG A 166 19.27 15.02 -23.50
C ARG A 166 19.38 15.37 -24.98
N ARG A 167 18.40 14.99 -25.79
CA ARG A 167 18.36 15.34 -27.22
C ARG A 167 18.23 16.84 -27.46
N HIS A 168 17.43 17.54 -26.65
CA HIS A 168 17.33 19.01 -26.74
C HIS A 168 18.62 19.72 -26.30
N LYS A 169 19.35 19.20 -25.32
CA LYS A 169 20.61 19.80 -24.87
C LYS A 169 21.75 19.67 -25.89
N ASN A 170 21.76 18.60 -26.69
CA ASN A 170 22.72 18.39 -27.80
C ASN A 170 22.37 19.16 -29.09
N LYS A 171 21.20 19.80 -29.18
CA LYS A 171 20.79 20.58 -30.37
C LYS A 171 21.03 22.09 -30.23
N ASN A 172 21.34 22.54 -29.02
CA ASN A 172 21.63 23.95 -28.67
C ASN A 172 23.10 24.17 -28.24
N SER A 173 23.98 23.20 -28.49
CA SER A 173 25.43 23.28 -28.35
C SER A 173 26.06 23.02 -29.70
#